data_AF-A0A315EKL0-F1
#
_entry.id   AF-A0A315EKL0-F1
#
_cell.length_a   1.000
_cell.length_b   1.000
_cell.length_c   1.000
_cell.angle_alpha   90.00
_cell.angle_beta   90.00
_cell.angle_gamma   90.00
#
_symmetry.space_group_name_H-M   'P 1'
#
loop_
_entity.id
_entity.type
_entity.pdbx_description
1 polymer ?
#
loop_
_entity_poly.entity_id
_entity_poly.type
_entity_poly.pdbx_seq_one_letter_code
_entity_poly.pdbx_strand_id
1 'polypeptide(L)'
;MKTFELTQGTAGRSFVKLLFGAILLLQALDLHSTLIALNERIETNKLILEIAAFIGLPLAVVVVKFLATLSIALLIRVWSRSRGMDAPVAVALVVMCLAYAGTVINNYVG
;
A
#
# COMPACT_ATOMS: atom_id res chain seq x y z
N MET A 1 35.00 4.58 -12.08
CA MET A 1 34.40 3.78 -10.98
C MET A 1 33.37 4.57 -10.17
N LYS A 2 33.71 5.71 -9.57
CA LYS A 2 32.75 6.57 -8.81
C LYS A 2 31.45 6.95 -9.56
N THR A 3 31.53 7.19 -10.87
CA THR A 3 30.36 7.54 -11.69
C THR A 3 29.34 6.41 -11.82
N PHE A 4 29.80 5.15 -11.84
CA PHE A 4 28.93 3.97 -11.98
C PHE A 4 28.18 3.66 -10.68
N GLU A 5 28.84 3.86 -9.53
CA GLU A 5 28.23 3.70 -8.21
C GLU A 5 27.17 4.78 -7.93
N LEU A 6 27.42 6.01 -8.40
CA LEU A 6 26.46 7.11 -8.29
C LEU A 6 25.20 6.86 -9.11
N THR A 7 25.32 6.40 -10.37
CA THR A 7 24.16 6.06 -11.22
C THR A 7 23.36 4.89 -10.65
N GLN A 8 24.03 3.85 -10.14
CA GLN A 8 23.37 2.70 -9.53
C GLN A 8 22.60 3.09 -8.25
N GLY A 9 23.16 3.95 -7.41
CA GLY A 9 22.49 4.48 -6.22
C GLY A 9 21.26 5.34 -6.54
N THR A 10 21.32 6.17 -7.59
CA THR A 10 20.15 6.94 -8.04
C THR A 10 19.06 6.08 -8.64
N ALA A 11 19.40 5.05 -9.43
CA ALA A 11 18.43 4.15 -10.04
C ALA A 11 17.66 3.34 -8.98
N GLY A 12 18.37 2.79 -7.99
CA GLY A 12 17.74 2.04 -6.88
C GLY A 12 16.74 2.90 -6.09
N ARG A 13 17.12 4.14 -5.75
CA ARG A 13 16.20 5.08 -5.08
C ARG A 13 14.97 5.44 -5.92
N SER A 14 15.14 5.66 -7.23
CA SER A 14 14.01 5.94 -8.11
C SER A 14 13.06 4.75 -8.22
N PHE A 15 13.59 3.53 -8.29
CA PHE A 15 12.78 2.32 -8.30
C PHE A 15 11.96 2.15 -7.02
N VAL A 16 12.57 2.34 -5.85
CA VAL A 16 11.85 2.29 -4.56
C VAL A 16 10.74 3.35 -4.48
N LYS A 17 10.98 4.58 -4.98
CA LYS A 17 9.93 5.61 -5.06
C LYS A 17 8.76 5.18 -5.95
N LEU A 18 9.04 4.55 -7.09
CA LEU A 18 8.01 4.03 -7.98
C LEU A 18 7.17 2.95 -7.28
N LEU A 19 7.82 2.04 -6.54
CA LEU A 19 7.12 1.00 -5.78
C LEU A 19 6.23 1.59 -4.69
N PHE A 20 6.69 2.61 -3.95
CA PHE A 20 5.83 3.32 -3.01
C PHE A 20 4.65 4.00 -3.69
N GLY A 21 4.87 4.63 -4.86
CA GLY A 21 3.80 5.20 -5.67
C GLY A 21 2.78 4.15 -6.11
N ALA A 22 3.25 2.97 -6.53
CA ALA A 22 2.39 1.85 -6.91
C ALA A 22 1.53 1.35 -5.73
N ILE A 23 2.11 1.22 -4.53
CA ILE A 23 1.34 0.84 -3.34
C ILE A 23 0.27 1.87 -3.02
N LEU A 24 0.59 3.18 -3.10
CA LEU A 24 -0.40 4.23 -2.84
C LEU A 24 -1.55 4.19 -3.86
N LEU A 25 -1.24 3.94 -5.14
CA LEU A 25 -2.26 3.76 -6.17
C LEU A 25 -3.13 2.52 -5.89
N LEU A 26 -2.51 1.40 -5.55
CA LEU A 26 -3.23 0.17 -5.20
C LEU A 26 -4.13 0.37 -3.97
N GLN A 27 -3.69 1.12 -2.95
CA GLN A 27 -4.52 1.48 -1.80
C GLN A 27 -5.75 2.31 -2.19
N ALA A 28 -5.59 3.25 -3.12
CA ALA A 28 -6.72 4.05 -3.61
C ALA A 28 -7.73 3.18 -4.39
N LEU A 29 -7.25 2.29 -5.26
CA LEU A 29 -8.09 1.35 -6.01
C LEU A 29 -8.79 0.34 -5.08
N ASP A 30 -8.10 -0.12 -4.05
CA ASP A 30 -8.64 -1.03 -3.04
C ASP A 30 -9.77 -0.37 -2.23
N LEU A 31 -9.56 0.88 -1.77
CA LEU A 31 -10.61 1.64 -1.10
C LEU A 31 -11.82 1.87 -2.02
N HIS A 32 -11.58 2.29 -3.26
CA HIS A 32 -12.64 2.53 -4.24
C HIS A 32 -13.46 1.27 -4.53
N SER A 33 -12.80 0.15 -4.80
CA SER A 33 -13.47 -1.15 -5.05
C SER A 33 -14.24 -1.65 -3.83
N THR A 34 -13.68 -1.51 -2.62
CA THR A 34 -14.37 -1.90 -1.38
C THR A 34 -15.63 -1.06 -1.14
N LEU A 35 -15.56 0.25 -1.37
CA LEU A 35 -16.70 1.15 -1.16
C LEU A 35 -17.84 0.93 -2.17
N ILE A 36 -17.52 0.61 -3.42
CA ILE A 36 -18.54 0.28 -4.44
C ILE A 36 -19.20 -1.06 -4.12
N ALA A 37 -18.40 -2.06 -3.75
CA ALA A 37 -18.90 -3.40 -3.45
C ALA A 37 -19.56 -3.52 -2.06
N LEU A 38 -19.57 -2.46 -1.25
CA LEU A 38 -20.00 -2.49 0.15
C LEU A 38 -21.47 -2.92 0.33
N ASN A 39 -22.32 -2.64 -0.66
CA ASN A 39 -23.73 -3.02 -0.64
C ASN A 39 -23.98 -4.44 -1.20
N GLU A 40 -23.01 -4.99 -1.92
CA GLU A 40 -23.16 -6.27 -2.65
C GLU A 40 -22.36 -7.41 -1.99
N ARG A 41 -21.35 -7.09 -1.17
CA ARG A 41 -20.48 -8.07 -0.52
C ARG A 41 -20.52 -7.97 1.00
N ILE A 42 -20.43 -9.13 1.63
CA ILE A 42 -20.24 -9.26 3.08
C ILE A 42 -18.76 -9.03 3.38
N GLU A 43 -18.44 -7.98 4.14
CA GLU A 43 -17.09 -7.75 4.67
C GLU A 43 -16.73 -8.88 5.65
N THR A 44 -15.56 -9.49 5.47
CA THR A 44 -15.12 -10.64 6.29
C THR A 44 -13.96 -10.30 7.22
N ASN A 45 -13.34 -9.12 7.04
CA ASN A 45 -12.24 -8.70 7.87
C ASN A 45 -12.72 -8.39 9.29
N LYS A 46 -12.34 -9.24 10.25
CA LYS A 46 -12.74 -9.11 11.67
C LYS A 46 -12.43 -7.75 12.26
N LEU A 47 -11.27 -7.17 11.95
CA LEU A 47 -10.88 -5.85 12.47
C LEU A 47 -11.79 -4.74 11.94
N ILE A 48 -12.16 -4.81 10.65
CA ILE A 48 -13.11 -3.86 10.06
C ILE A 48 -14.49 -4.06 10.70
N LEU A 49 -14.94 -5.29 10.88
CA LEU A 49 -16.24 -5.60 11.50
C LEU A 49 -16.32 -5.14 12.96
N GLU A 50 -15.26 -5.33 13.75
CA GLU A 50 -15.17 -4.86 15.13
C GLU A 50 -15.26 -3.34 15.20
N ILE A 51 -14.54 -2.62 14.35
CA ILE A 51 -14.62 -1.15 14.28
C ILE A 51 -16.00 -0.71 13.77
N ALA A 52 -16.54 -1.41 12.77
CA ALA A 52 -17.84 -1.12 12.17
C ALA A 52 -18.99 -1.21 13.17
N ALA A 53 -18.88 -2.05 14.20
CA ALA A 53 -19.85 -2.11 15.29
C ALA A 53 -20.03 -0.78 16.04
N PHE A 54 -19.02 0.10 16.02
CA PHE A 54 -19.06 1.40 16.70
C PHE A 54 -19.42 2.57 15.78
N ILE A 55 -18.97 2.55 14.53
CA ILE A 55 -19.02 3.71 13.63
C ILE A 55 -19.69 3.46 12.26
N GLY A 56 -20.17 2.22 12.04
CA GLY A 56 -20.71 1.76 10.77
C GLY A 56 -19.65 1.29 9.78
N LEU A 57 -20.04 0.36 8.90
CA LEU A 57 -19.14 -0.32 7.97
C LEU A 57 -18.40 0.61 6.98
N PRO A 58 -19.07 1.58 6.30
CA PRO A 58 -18.38 2.47 5.37
C PRO A 58 -17.28 3.28 6.06
N LEU A 59 -17.57 3.81 7.25
CA LEU A 59 -16.62 4.61 8.02
C LEU A 59 -15.45 3.76 8.51
N ALA A 60 -15.72 2.54 8.98
CA ALA A 60 -14.70 1.59 9.43
C ALA A 60 -13.71 1.23 8.32
N VAL A 61 -14.20 0.96 7.10
CA VAL A 61 -13.35 0.70 5.94
C VAL A 61 -12.44 1.90 5.67
N VAL A 62 -13.01 3.12 5.60
CA VAL A 62 -12.24 4.34 5.33
C VAL A 62 -11.16 4.55 6.40
N VAL A 63 -11.49 4.39 7.68
CA VAL A 63 -10.52 4.55 8.79
C VAL A 63 -9.36 3.57 8.67
N VAL A 64 -9.64 2.29 8.39
CA VAL A 64 -8.59 1.27 8.26
C VAL A 64 -7.69 1.54 7.06
N LYS A 65 -8.27 1.89 5.90
CA LYS A 65 -7.48 2.25 4.70
C LYS A 65 -6.68 3.53 4.91
N PHE A 66 -7.22 4.49 5.65
CA PHE A 66 -6.49 5.72 6.02
C PHE A 66 -5.29 5.43 6.92
N LEU A 67 -5.44 4.58 7.94
CA LEU A 67 -4.33 4.15 8.81
C LEU A 67 -3.25 3.39 8.02
N ALA A 68 -3.65 2.54 7.07
CA ALA A 68 -2.71 1.86 6.19
C ALA A 68 -1.92 2.85 5.32
N THR A 69 -2.62 3.82 4.71
CA THR A 69 -2.00 4.89 3.90
C THR A 69 -1.05 5.74 4.72
N LEU A 70 -1.43 6.11 5.94
CA LEU A 70 -0.58 6.85 6.88
C LEU A 70 0.69 6.05 7.23
N SER A 71 0.56 4.75 7.46
CA SER A 71 1.69 3.86 7.73
C SER A 71 2.68 3.82 6.56
N ILE A 72 2.18 3.76 5.32
CA ILE A 72 3.01 3.84 4.11
C ILE A 72 3.71 5.20 4.01
N ALA A 73 3.02 6.31 4.28
CA ALA A 73 3.62 7.64 4.28
C ALA A 73 4.75 7.77 5.31
N LEU A 74 4.58 7.18 6.50
CA LEU A 74 5.62 7.11 7.52
C LEU A 74 6.80 6.24 7.06
N LEU A 75 6.55 5.09 6.44
CA LEU A 75 7.59 4.24 5.87
C LEU A 75 8.40 4.97 4.79
N ILE A 76 7.75 5.69 3.87
CA ILE A 76 8.42 6.55 2.86
C ILE A 76 9.32 7.56 3.56
N ARG A 77 8.80 8.23 4.60
CA ARG A 77 9.55 9.23 5.36
C ARG A 77 10.77 8.64 6.06
N VAL A 78 10.64 7.48 6.68
CA VAL A 78 11.76 6.77 7.34
C VAL A 78 12.79 6.32 6.30
N TRP A 79 12.35 5.64 5.25
CA TRP A 79 13.22 5.16 4.17
C TRP A 79 13.97 6.31 3.48
N SER A 80 13.32 7.44 3.20
CA SER A 80 13.94 8.58 2.52
C SER A 80 15.17 9.15 3.25
N ARG A 81 15.25 8.95 4.57
CA ARG A 81 16.38 9.34 5.41
C ARG A 81 17.45 8.25 5.54
N SER A 82 17.12 7.01 5.23
CA SER A 82 18.06 5.89 5.25
C SER A 82 18.99 5.90 4.02
N ARG A 83 20.20 5.39 4.19
CA ARG A 83 21.18 5.15 3.12
C ARG A 83 21.50 3.65 3.06
N GLY A 84 21.62 3.09 1.86
CA GLY A 84 21.99 1.68 1.65
C GLY A 84 20.86 0.66 1.88
N MET A 85 19.64 1.10 2.16
CA MET A 85 18.49 0.23 2.41
C MET A 85 17.64 -0.04 1.16
N ASP A 86 18.06 0.44 -0.01
CA ASP A 86 17.21 0.45 -1.21
C ASP A 86 16.87 -0.96 -1.69
N ALA A 87 17.83 -1.89 -1.69
CA ALA A 87 17.60 -3.27 -2.12
C ALA A 87 16.62 -4.05 -1.21
N PRO A 88 16.83 -4.15 0.12
CA PRO A 88 15.90 -4.88 0.98
C PRO A 88 14.51 -4.22 1.00
N VAL A 89 14.44 -2.89 0.94
CA VAL A 89 13.16 -2.17 0.86
C VAL A 89 12.48 -2.45 -0.48
N ALA A 90 13.20 -2.45 -1.60
CA ALA A 90 12.62 -2.79 -2.91
C ALA A 90 12.02 -4.21 -2.92
N VAL A 91 12.73 -5.20 -2.39
CA VAL A 91 12.22 -6.59 -2.31
C VAL A 91 10.93 -6.65 -1.50
N ALA A 92 10.91 -6.02 -0.32
CA ALA A 92 9.71 -5.99 0.53
C ALA A 92 8.53 -5.30 -0.19
N LEU A 93 8.78 -4.15 -0.84
CA LEU A 93 7.74 -3.41 -1.54
C LEU A 93 7.21 -4.15 -2.77
N VAL A 94 8.05 -4.90 -3.50
CA VAL A 94 7.58 -5.75 -4.61
C VAL A 94 6.60 -6.81 -4.11
N VAL A 95 6.93 -7.50 -3.01
CA VAL A 95 6.02 -8.49 -2.40
C VAL A 95 4.71 -7.83 -1.97
N MET A 96 4.78 -6.66 -1.35
CA MET A 96 3.58 -5.90 -0.97
C MET A 96 2.74 -5.48 -2.18
N CYS A 97 3.36 -4.99 -3.26
CA CYS A 97 2.67 -4.63 -4.50
C CYS A 97 1.93 -5.84 -5.09
N LEU A 98 2.57 -7.01 -5.14
CA LEU A 98 1.95 -8.23 -5.67
C LEU A 98 0.76 -8.67 -4.81
N ALA A 99 0.91 -8.65 -3.48
CA ALA A 99 -0.17 -8.98 -2.56
C ALA A 99 -1.36 -8.02 -2.72
N TYR A 100 -1.11 -6.71 -2.76
CA TYR A 100 -2.17 -5.72 -2.94
C TYR A 100 -2.82 -5.78 -4.32
N ALA A 101 -2.03 -5.99 -5.38
CA ALA A 101 -2.59 -6.17 -6.72
C ALA A 101 -3.56 -7.37 -6.76
N GLY A 102 -3.20 -8.49 -6.11
CA GLY A 102 -4.09 -9.64 -5.97
C GLY A 102 -5.40 -9.28 -5.26
N THR A 103 -5.34 -8.57 -4.14
CA THR A 103 -6.53 -8.09 -3.42
C THR A 103 -7.41 -7.17 -4.27
N VAL A 104 -6.80 -6.18 -4.93
CA VAL A 104 -7.54 -5.23 -5.80
C VAL A 104 -8.21 -5.97 -6.96
N ILE A 105 -7.47 -6.83 -7.67
CA ILE A 105 -8.03 -7.62 -8.78
C ILE A 105 -9.20 -8.48 -8.29
N ASN A 106 -9.04 -9.18 -7.17
CA ASN A 106 -10.11 -9.99 -6.58
C ASN A 106 -11.36 -9.16 -6.28
N ASN A 107 -11.19 -7.95 -5.73
CA ASN A 107 -12.31 -7.07 -5.42
C ASN A 107 -13.04 -6.57 -6.67
N TYR A 108 -12.33 -6.35 -7.78
CA TYR A 108 -12.94 -5.94 -9.06
C TYR A 108 -13.57 -7.10 -9.83
N VAL A 109 -13.02 -8.31 -9.74
CA VAL A 109 -13.44 -9.44 -10.60
C VAL A 109 -14.63 -10.21 -10.05
N GLY A 110 -14.75 -10.41 -8.73
CA GLY A 110 -15.73 -11.39 -8.21
C GLY A 110 -15.12 -12.38 -7.26
#